data_AF-A0A0F8XUT2-F1
#
_entry.id   AF-A0A0F8XUT2-F1
#
_cell.length_a   1.000
_cell.length_b   1.000
_cell.length_c   1.000
_cell.angle_alpha   90.00
_cell.angle_beta   90.00
_cell.angle_gamma   90.00
#
_symmetry.space_group_name_H-M   'P 1'
#
loop_
_entity.id
_entity.type
_entity.pdbx_description
1 polymer ?
#
loop_
_entity_poly.entity_id
_entity_poly.type
_entity_poly.pdbx_seq_one_letter_code
_entity_poly.pdbx_strand_id
1 'polypeptide(L)' 'MTELEKTMLIRAWNWCDDEDKSTEFMLQYMSDTAQVDYDAVVEFVVSHERTEEDLQL' A
#
# COMPACT_ATOMS: atom_id res chain seq x y z
N MET A 1 4.91 -4.19 11.79
CA MET A 1 5.39 -3.27 10.75
C MET A 1 6.05 -2.06 11.40
N THR A 2 7.29 -1.74 11.02
CA THR A 2 8.07 -0.61 11.54
C THR A 2 7.69 0.71 10.84
N GLU A 3 8.09 1.86 11.40
CA GLU A 3 7.84 3.18 10.77
C GLU A 3 8.58 3.34 9.43
N LEU A 4 9.74 2.68 9.28
CA LEU A 4 10.49 2.65 8.03
C LEU A 4 9.72 1.88 6.95
N GLU A 5 9.22 0.69 7.27
CA GLU A 5 8.41 -0.12 6.36
C GLU A 5 7.16 0.64 5.90
N LYS A 6 6.43 1.27 6.82
CA LYS A 6 5.26 2.11 6.47
C LYS A 6 5.64 3.25 5.51
N THR A 7 6.76 3.92 5.77
CA THR A 7 7.26 5.00 4.90
C THR A 7 7.56 4.48 3.49
N MET A 8 8.16 3.29 3.39
CA MET A 8 8.44 2.65 2.09
C MET A 8 7.15 2.24 1.37
N LEU A 9 6.17 1.67 2.09
CA LEU A 9 4.87 1.31 1.53
C LEU A 9 4.12 2.52 0.97
N ILE A 10 4.08 3.65 1.71
CA ILE A 10 3.45 4.90 1.24
C ILE A 10 4.14 5.44 -0.01
N ARG A 11 5.48 5.43 -0.05
CA ARG A 11 6.23 5.88 -1.24
C ARG A 11 5.97 4.98 -2.45
N ALA A 12 5.95 3.67 -2.24
CA ALA A 12 5.67 2.70 -3.29
C ALA A 12 4.23 2.85 -3.82
N TRP A 13 3.26 3.07 -2.92
CA TRP A 13 1.88 3.38 -3.29
C TRP A 13 1.80 4.63 -4.15
N ASN A 14 2.30 5.77 -3.66
CA ASN A 14 2.22 7.04 -4.38
C ASN A 14 2.84 6.96 -5.78
N TRP A 15 3.99 6.27 -5.89
CA TRP A 15 4.60 6.05 -7.19
C TRP A 15 3.72 5.19 -8.11
N CYS A 16 3.09 4.14 -7.58
CA CYS A 16 2.18 3.30 -8.38
C CYS A 16 0.93 4.06 -8.83
N ASP A 17 0.41 4.97 -8.01
CA ASP A 17 -0.72 5.84 -8.32
C ASP A 17 -0.35 6.86 -9.41
N ASP A 18 0.77 7.58 -9.24
CA ASP A 18 1.30 8.54 -10.23
C ASP A 18 1.54 7.90 -11.61
N GLU A 19 1.93 6.62 -11.61
CA GLU A 19 2.32 5.86 -12.79
C GLU A 19 1.21 4.96 -13.37
N ASP A 20 -0.02 5.11 -12.86
CA ASP A 20 -1.22 4.36 -13.25
C ASP A 20 -0.97 2.84 -13.32
N LYS A 21 -0.34 2.30 -12.27
CA LYS A 21 -0.05 0.87 -12.16
C LYS A 21 -1.27 0.11 -11.67
N SER A 22 -1.39 -1.15 -12.10
CA SER A 22 -2.46 -2.02 -11.62
C SER A 22 -2.30 -2.31 -10.12
N THR A 23 -3.42 -2.59 -9.44
CA THR A 23 -3.43 -2.98 -8.02
C THR A 23 -2.54 -4.20 -7.76
N GLU A 24 -2.57 -5.20 -8.65
CA GLU A 24 -1.71 -6.39 -8.53
C GLU A 24 -0.22 -6.03 -8.57
N PHE A 25 0.17 -5.14 -9.50
CA PHE A 25 1.55 -4.66 -9.57
C PHE A 25 1.91 -3.87 -8.30
N MET A 26 1.02 -2.97 -7.87
CA MET A 26 1.22 -2.14 -6.67
C MET A 26 1.47 -3.00 -5.43
N LEU A 27 0.64 -4.01 -5.17
CA LEU A 27 0.77 -4.88 -4.00
C LEU A 27 2.10 -5.65 -4.00
N GLN A 28 2.49 -6.20 -5.15
CA GLN A 28 3.77 -6.89 -5.29
C GLN A 28 4.95 -5.91 -5.11
N TYR A 29 4.89 -4.75 -5.75
CA TYR A 29 5.94 -3.73 -5.68
C TYR A 29 6.12 -3.18 -4.26
N MET A 30 5.03 -2.99 -3.52
CA MET A 30 5.04 -2.60 -2.12
C MET A 30 5.72 -3.66 -1.24
N SER A 31 5.41 -4.94 -1.46
CA SER A 31 6.04 -6.06 -0.75
C SER A 31 7.54 -6.10 -1.00
N ASP A 32 7.95 -6.00 -2.27
CA ASP A 32 9.36 -6.04 -2.67
C ASP A 32 10.14 -4.82 -2.16
N THR A 33 9.54 -3.62 -2.22
CA THR A 33 10.18 -2.36 -1.83
C THR A 33 10.37 -2.25 -0.32
N ALA A 34 9.36 -2.64 0.46
CA ALA A 34 9.41 -2.57 1.91
C ALA A 34 10.02 -3.83 2.55
N GLN A 35 10.31 -4.87 1.76
CA GLN A 35 10.78 -6.19 2.21
C GLN A 35 9.88 -6.81 3.29
N VAL A 36 8.56 -6.73 3.07
CA VAL A 36 7.54 -7.27 3.97
C VAL A 36 6.69 -8.31 3.25
N ASP A 37 6.08 -9.20 4.02
CA ASP A 37 5.20 -10.22 3.47
C ASP A 37 3.96 -9.60 2.81
N TYR A 38 3.46 -10.27 1.77
CA TYR A 38 2.29 -9.84 1.02
C TYR A 38 1.05 -9.60 1.91
N ASP A 39 0.82 -10.46 2.91
CA ASP A 39 -0.28 -10.31 3.85
C ASP A 39 -0.19 -9.00 4.65
N ALA A 40 1.03 -8.57 5.01
CA ALA A 40 1.26 -7.31 5.71
C ALA A 40 0.97 -6.10 4.82
N VAL A 41 1.26 -6.21 3.51
CA VAL A 41 0.90 -5.18 2.52
C VAL A 41 -0.62 -5.09 2.37
N VAL A 42 -1.31 -6.23 2.27
CA VAL A 42 -2.78 -6.24 2.15
C VAL A 42 -3.42 -5.63 3.39
N GLU A 43 -2.96 -5.96 4.59
CA GLU A 43 -3.44 -5.34 5.84
C GLU A 43 -3.20 -3.82 5.84
N PHE A 44 -2.02 -3.39 5.37
CA PHE A 44 -1.70 -1.97 5.22
C PHE A 44 -2.69 -1.28 4.26
N VAL A 45 -2.90 -1.82 3.06
CA VAL A 45 -3.79 -1.23 2.05
C VAL A 45 -5.23 -1.19 2.56
N VAL A 46 -5.75 -2.29 3.08
CA VAL A 46 -7.13 -2.37 3.61
C VAL A 46 -7.36 -1.48 4.83
N SER A 47 -6.32 -1.13 5.59
CA SER A 47 -6.42 -0.16 6.69
C SER A 47 -6.34 1.30 6.23
N HIS A 48 -5.72 1.58 5.08
CA HIS A 48 -5.56 2.92 4.52
C HIS A 48 -6.61 3.28 3.45
N GLU A 49 -7.26 2.31 2.80
CA GLU A 49 -8.39 2.58 1.91
C GLU A 49 -9.69 2.89 2.68
N ARG A 50 -9.78 2.46 3.95
CA ARG A 50 -10.93 2.71 4.82
C ARG A 50 -11.09 4.16 5.30
N THR A 51 -10.43 5.13 4.67
CA THR A 51 -10.39 6.51 5.18
C THR A 51 -11.09 7.60 4.38
N GLU A 52 -11.61 7.42 3.17
CA GLU A 52 -12.28 8.56 2.48
C GLU A 52 -13.66 8.31 1.82
N GLU A 53 -14.07 7.09 1.45
CA GLU A 53 -15.41 6.85 0.88
C GLU A 53 -16.31 5.89 1.68
N ASP A 54 -15.77 5.02 2.54
CA ASP A 54 -16.53 4.01 3.29
C ASP A 54 -17.38 4.56 4.47
N LEU A 55 -17.28 5.86 4.77
CA LEU A 55 -18.05 6.53 5.85
C LEU A 55 -19.17 7.44 5.35
N GLN A 56 -19.43 7.50 4.04
CA GLN A 56 -20.65 8.15 3.53
C GLN A 56 -21.82 7.16 3.53
N LEU A 57 -22.42 6.98 4.72
CA LEU A 57 -23.81 6.54 4.87
C LEU A 57 -24.78 7.67 4.50
#